data_AF-A0AB38MS72-F1
#
_entry.id   AF-A0AB38MS72-F1
#
_cell.length_a   1.000
_cell.length_b   1.000
_cell.length_c   1.000
_cell.angle_alpha   90.00
_cell.angle_beta   90.00
_cell.angle_gamma   90.00
#
_symmetry.space_group_name_H-M   'P 1'
#
loop_
_entity.id
_entity.type
_entity.pdbx_description
1 polymer ?
#
loop_
_entity_poly.entity_id
_entity_poly.type
_entity_poly.pdbx_seq_one_letter_code
_entity_poly.pdbx_strand_id
1 'polypeptide(L)'
;MQRNISNINRYYASGPPAGAKGSNEFIADGKSEQLRQMLYPEAVPQPPSNRTSPAIAHREDVERAVDAVYPGKEAHETITRAFKVLERSEENARLTDLENRENRLREALDRLRETDIDLWEKAVARPPKISAAKVGKRKAQTMRIPGLFPRDLRAPTDTPRNVIWNHDWKAPSE
;
A
#
# COMPACT_ATOMS: atom_id res chain seq x y z
N MET A 1 15.84 35.03 -40.06
CA MET A 1 15.04 35.57 -38.94
C MET A 1 14.82 34.47 -37.92
N GLN A 2 15.69 34.37 -36.90
CA GLN A 2 15.54 33.42 -35.80
C GLN A 2 14.71 34.07 -34.69
N ARG A 3 13.63 33.41 -34.25
CA ARG A 3 12.77 33.87 -33.15
C ARG A 3 13.33 33.33 -31.84
N ASN A 4 13.83 34.22 -30.99
CA ASN A 4 14.19 33.89 -29.60
C ASN A 4 12.92 33.57 -28.81
N ILE A 5 12.81 32.34 -28.30
CA ILE A 5 11.77 31.94 -27.36
C ILE A 5 12.34 32.14 -25.96
N SER A 6 11.83 33.14 -25.24
CA SER A 6 12.20 33.42 -23.86
C SER A 6 11.63 32.34 -22.92
N ASN A 7 12.50 31.68 -22.17
CA ASN A 7 12.11 30.76 -21.09
C ASN A 7 11.46 31.56 -19.95
N ILE A 8 10.18 31.33 -19.71
CA ILE A 8 9.43 31.91 -18.59
C ILE A 8 9.56 30.97 -17.39
N ASN A 9 10.45 31.30 -16.44
CA ASN A 9 10.50 30.64 -15.14
C ASN A 9 9.31 31.08 -14.28
N ARG A 10 8.47 30.12 -13.86
CA ARG A 10 7.42 30.33 -12.84
C ARG A 10 7.95 29.90 -11.48
N TYR A 11 8.05 30.86 -10.55
CA TYR A 11 8.45 30.64 -9.16
C TYR A 11 7.22 30.36 -8.29
N TYR A 12 7.26 29.34 -7.43
CA TYR A 12 6.32 29.19 -6.32
C TYR A 12 6.88 29.84 -5.06
N ALA A 13 6.03 30.61 -4.37
CA ALA A 13 6.38 31.42 -3.22
C ALA A 13 6.60 30.57 -1.96
N SER A 14 7.78 30.70 -1.35
CA SER A 14 7.96 30.46 0.09
C SER A 14 8.58 31.73 0.69
N GLY A 15 7.89 32.30 1.68
CA GLY A 15 8.32 33.53 2.34
C GLY A 15 9.46 33.25 3.33
N PRO A 16 10.37 34.22 3.56
CA PRO A 16 11.58 34.00 4.34
C PRO A 16 11.29 34.00 5.85
N PRO A 17 11.97 33.17 6.66
CA PRO A 17 11.92 33.31 8.11
C PRO A 17 12.70 34.56 8.54
N ALA A 18 12.17 35.26 9.55
CA ALA A 18 12.72 36.50 10.06
C ALA A 18 14.13 36.31 10.64
N GLY A 19 15.12 37.05 10.12
CA GLY A 19 16.38 37.29 10.83
C GLY A 19 17.69 37.21 10.04
N ALA A 20 17.71 36.77 8.78
CA ALA A 20 18.97 36.63 8.03
C ALA A 20 19.19 37.77 7.02
N LYS A 21 20.05 38.74 7.38
CA LYS A 21 20.71 39.64 6.43
C LYS A 21 21.95 38.93 5.88
N GLY A 22 21.83 38.35 4.69
CA GLY A 22 22.92 37.72 3.96
C GLY A 22 22.40 37.17 2.64
N SER A 23 23.06 37.54 1.54
CA SER A 23 22.83 37.14 0.15
C SER A 23 21.93 35.93 -0.06
N ASN A 24 20.78 36.18 -0.70
CA ASN A 24 19.85 35.16 -1.21
C ASN A 24 20.41 34.51 -2.48
N GLU A 25 21.69 34.14 -2.46
CA GLU A 25 22.23 33.21 -3.44
C GLU A 25 21.62 31.87 -3.08
N PHE A 26 20.78 31.37 -3.98
CA PHE A 26 20.23 30.03 -3.95
C PHE A 26 21.37 29.03 -3.89
N ILE A 27 21.86 28.74 -2.69
CA ILE A 27 22.60 27.52 -2.41
C ILE A 27 21.53 26.44 -2.58
N ALA A 28 21.36 25.97 -3.81
CA ALA A 28 20.73 24.69 -4.05
C ALA A 28 21.52 23.72 -3.18
N ASP A 29 20.93 23.27 -2.08
CA ASP A 29 21.53 22.24 -1.23
C ASP A 29 21.88 21.10 -2.18
N GLY A 30 23.14 20.66 -2.24
CA GLY A 30 23.59 19.69 -3.23
C GLY A 30 22.75 18.41 -3.23
N LYS A 31 22.11 18.10 -2.09
CA LYS A 31 21.09 17.04 -1.97
C LYS A 31 19.80 17.35 -2.71
N SER A 32 19.28 18.58 -2.61
CA SER A 32 18.09 19.04 -3.33
C SER A 32 18.32 19.04 -4.85
N GLU A 33 19.53 19.42 -5.28
CA GLU A 33 19.91 19.41 -6.69
C GLU A 33 20.13 17.98 -7.20
N GLN A 34 20.74 17.11 -6.39
CA GLN A 34 20.85 15.69 -6.66
C GLN A 34 19.48 14.98 -6.72
N LEU A 35 18.55 15.31 -5.81
CA LEU A 35 17.16 14.82 -5.85
C LEU A 35 16.43 15.35 -7.09
N ARG A 36 16.63 16.62 -7.45
CA ARG A 36 16.07 17.21 -8.68
C ARG A 36 16.62 16.52 -9.92
N GLN A 37 17.92 16.22 -9.97
CA GLN A 37 18.54 15.46 -11.05
C GLN A 37 18.09 13.99 -11.09
N MET A 38 17.81 13.36 -9.95
CA MET A 38 17.27 12.00 -9.88
C MET A 38 15.81 11.91 -10.33
N LEU A 39 14.98 12.90 -9.95
CA LEU A 39 13.56 12.95 -10.32
C LEU A 39 13.35 13.48 -11.74
N TYR A 40 14.19 14.42 -12.18
CA TYR A 40 14.10 15.15 -13.45
C TYR A 40 15.49 15.34 -14.08
N PRO A 41 16.10 14.28 -14.65
CA PRO A 41 17.40 14.40 -15.31
C PRO A 41 17.35 15.37 -16.51
N GLU A 42 18.24 16.37 -16.52
CA GLU A 42 18.25 17.51 -17.48
C GLU A 42 18.81 17.14 -18.86
N ALA A 43 19.75 16.21 -18.90
CA ALA A 43 20.03 15.38 -20.05
C ALA A 43 19.64 13.96 -19.65
N VAL A 44 18.98 13.22 -20.54
CA VAL A 44 18.80 11.77 -20.37
C VAL A 44 19.89 11.09 -21.20
N PRO A 45 21.14 10.93 -20.70
CA PRO A 45 22.01 9.91 -21.24
C PRO A 45 21.23 8.60 -21.13
N GLN A 46 20.97 7.95 -22.26
CA GLN A 46 20.40 6.62 -22.24
C GLN A 46 21.30 5.76 -21.33
N PRO A 47 20.77 5.17 -20.25
CA PRO A 47 21.59 4.34 -19.40
C PRO A 47 22.14 3.16 -20.22
N PRO A 48 23.31 2.60 -19.87
CA PRO A 48 23.81 1.37 -20.52
C PRO A 48 22.86 0.17 -20.35
N SER A 49 21.85 0.30 -19.47
CA SER A 49 20.66 -0.54 -19.44
C SER A 49 19.46 0.25 -20.00
N ASN A 50 18.77 -0.26 -21.02
CA ASN A 50 17.64 0.30 -21.78
C ASN A 50 16.41 0.85 -20.98
N ARG A 51 16.56 1.73 -19.98
CA ARG A 51 15.44 2.26 -19.19
C ARG A 51 15.41 3.78 -19.21
N THR A 52 14.42 4.34 -19.90
CA THR A 52 14.16 5.78 -19.96
C THR A 52 13.55 6.26 -18.64
N SER A 53 13.83 7.51 -18.25
CA SER A 53 13.27 8.12 -17.04
C SER A 53 11.72 8.13 -17.08
N PRO A 54 11.03 7.81 -15.98
CA PRO A 54 9.56 7.79 -15.91
C PRO A 54 8.90 9.18 -16.01
N ALA A 55 9.69 10.26 -15.95
CA ALA A 55 9.20 11.63 -16.05
C ALA A 55 8.98 12.13 -17.50
N ILE A 56 9.39 11.34 -18.51
CA ILE A 56 9.21 11.70 -19.92
C ILE A 56 7.82 11.27 -20.38
N ALA A 57 7.08 12.18 -21.02
CA ALA A 57 5.72 11.94 -21.50
C ALA A 57 5.61 10.81 -22.55
N HIS A 58 6.71 10.53 -23.27
CA HIS A 58 6.79 9.51 -24.30
C HIS A 58 8.01 8.62 -24.04
N ARG A 59 7.81 7.30 -24.01
CA ARG A 59 8.82 6.31 -23.64
C ARG A 59 8.91 5.22 -24.70
N GLU A 60 9.80 5.42 -25.66
CA GLU A 60 10.05 4.46 -26.75
C GLU A 60 10.51 3.08 -26.24
N ASP A 61 11.16 3.03 -25.07
CA ASP A 61 11.55 1.78 -24.40
C ASP A 61 10.34 0.98 -23.92
N VAL A 62 9.31 1.67 -23.41
CA VAL A 62 8.06 1.05 -22.97
C VAL A 62 7.26 0.60 -24.18
N GLU A 63 7.14 1.43 -25.22
CA GLU A 63 6.46 1.06 -26.47
C GLU A 63 7.11 -0.16 -27.10
N ARG A 64 8.44 -0.17 -27.24
CA ARG A 64 9.17 -1.33 -27.76
C ARG A 64 8.97 -2.58 -26.91
N ALA A 65 8.91 -2.44 -25.59
CA ALA A 65 8.65 -3.56 -24.69
C ALA A 65 7.21 -4.07 -24.80
N VAL A 66 6.24 -3.17 -24.96
CA VAL A 66 4.84 -3.52 -25.19
C VAL A 66 4.70 -4.22 -26.53
N ASP A 67 5.24 -3.65 -27.61
CA ASP A 67 5.22 -4.23 -28.96
C ASP A 67 5.86 -5.62 -29.01
N ALA A 68 6.95 -5.85 -28.25
CA ALA A 68 7.61 -7.16 -28.18
C ALA A 68 6.74 -8.25 -27.54
N VAL A 69 5.83 -7.89 -26.63
CA VAL A 69 4.95 -8.84 -25.91
C VAL A 69 3.54 -8.85 -26.49
N TYR A 70 3.15 -7.83 -27.24
CA TYR A 70 1.80 -7.63 -27.75
C TYR A 70 1.43 -8.71 -28.77
N PRO A 71 0.51 -9.65 -28.44
CA PRO A 71 0.17 -10.75 -29.32
C PRO A 71 -0.80 -10.34 -30.44
N GLY A 72 -1.31 -9.10 -30.43
CA GLY A 72 -2.33 -8.58 -31.34
C GLY A 72 -3.55 -8.02 -30.59
N LYS A 73 -4.35 -7.18 -31.25
CA LYS A 73 -5.49 -6.46 -30.64
C LYS A 73 -6.56 -7.41 -30.12
N GLU A 74 -6.99 -8.34 -30.96
CA GLU A 74 -8.05 -9.29 -30.61
C GLU A 74 -7.64 -10.20 -29.45
N ALA A 75 -6.39 -10.67 -29.45
CA ALA A 75 -5.83 -11.49 -28.38
C ALA A 75 -5.74 -10.69 -27.05
N HIS A 76 -5.22 -9.46 -27.10
CA HIS A 76 -5.15 -8.59 -25.92
C HIS A 76 -6.53 -8.28 -25.33
N GLU A 77 -7.52 -7.94 -26.17
CA GLU A 77 -8.89 -7.68 -25.74
C GLU A 77 -9.54 -8.93 -25.12
N THR A 78 -9.30 -10.09 -25.73
CA THR A 78 -9.84 -11.37 -25.23
C THR A 78 -9.23 -11.74 -23.88
N ILE A 79 -7.90 -11.66 -23.74
CA ILE A 79 -7.21 -11.92 -22.47
C ILE A 79 -7.72 -10.97 -21.39
N THR A 80 -7.84 -9.67 -21.70
CA THR A 80 -8.32 -8.66 -20.76
C THR A 80 -9.77 -8.93 -20.34
N ARG A 81 -10.63 -9.30 -21.28
CA ARG A 81 -12.04 -9.64 -20.97
C ARG A 81 -12.12 -10.90 -20.11
N ALA A 82 -11.37 -11.95 -20.45
CA ALA A 82 -11.34 -13.19 -19.68
C ALA A 82 -10.83 -12.94 -18.24
N PHE A 83 -9.78 -12.14 -18.08
CA PHE A 83 -9.24 -11.76 -16.78
C PHE A 83 -10.28 -11.02 -15.92
N LYS A 84 -10.99 -10.04 -16.48
CA LYS A 84 -12.08 -9.33 -15.77
C LYS A 84 -13.23 -10.24 -15.36
N VAL A 85 -13.55 -11.24 -16.18
CA VAL A 85 -14.56 -12.26 -15.85
C VAL A 85 -14.08 -13.12 -14.69
N LEU A 86 -12.81 -13.53 -14.69
CA LEU A 86 -12.19 -14.27 -13.59
C LEU A 86 -12.23 -13.46 -12.28
N GLU A 87 -11.76 -12.22 -12.29
CA GLU A 87 -11.76 -11.34 -11.11
C GLU A 87 -13.17 -11.22 -10.50
N ARG A 88 -14.19 -11.00 -11.36
CA ARG A 88 -15.59 -10.95 -10.92
C ARG A 88 -16.04 -12.29 -10.31
N SER A 89 -15.64 -13.41 -10.91
CA SER A 89 -16.00 -14.74 -10.38
C SER A 89 -15.38 -15.00 -9.01
N GLU A 90 -14.13 -14.58 -8.79
CA GLU A 90 -13.43 -14.71 -7.51
C GLU A 90 -14.00 -13.76 -6.44
N GLU A 91 -14.38 -12.55 -6.83
CA GLU A 91 -15.09 -11.62 -5.95
C GLU A 91 -16.43 -12.20 -5.52
N ASN A 92 -17.25 -12.68 -6.47
CA ASN A 92 -18.53 -13.31 -6.18
C ASN A 92 -18.37 -14.53 -5.26
N ALA A 93 -17.36 -15.37 -5.49
CA ALA A 93 -17.09 -16.53 -4.65
C ALA A 93 -16.69 -16.13 -3.21
N ARG A 94 -15.92 -15.05 -3.04
CA ARG A 94 -15.57 -14.52 -1.72
C ARG A 94 -16.79 -13.92 -1.02
N LEU A 95 -17.65 -13.20 -1.73
CA LEU A 95 -18.87 -12.62 -1.18
C LEU A 95 -19.85 -13.69 -0.74
N THR A 96 -20.09 -14.71 -1.55
CA THR A 96 -21.00 -15.81 -1.19
C THR A 96 -20.50 -16.59 0.03
N ASP A 97 -19.19 -16.83 0.15
CA ASP A 97 -18.59 -17.43 1.34
C ASP A 97 -18.75 -16.54 2.59
N LEU A 98 -18.55 -15.22 2.46
CA LEU A 98 -18.80 -14.27 3.55
C LEU A 98 -20.28 -14.24 3.97
N GLU A 99 -21.21 -14.22 3.03
CA GLU A 99 -22.65 -14.28 3.28
C GLU A 99 -23.03 -15.59 4.00
N ASN A 100 -22.48 -16.72 3.57
CA ASN A 100 -22.70 -18.01 4.22
C ASN A 100 -22.19 -17.99 5.67
N ARG A 101 -20.98 -17.47 5.91
CA ARG A 101 -20.41 -17.34 7.26
C ARG A 101 -21.25 -16.42 8.14
N GLU A 102 -21.73 -15.30 7.60
CA GLU A 102 -22.59 -14.37 8.33
C GLU A 102 -23.94 -15.01 8.68
N ASN A 103 -24.58 -15.69 7.74
CA ASN A 103 -25.85 -16.38 7.97
C ASN A 103 -25.73 -17.45 9.05
N ARG A 104 -24.65 -18.24 9.02
CA ARG A 104 -24.36 -19.22 10.08
C ARG A 104 -24.10 -18.57 11.43
N LEU A 105 -23.41 -17.43 11.45
CA LEU A 105 -23.17 -16.67 12.68
C LEU A 105 -24.47 -16.14 13.28
N ARG A 106 -25.38 -15.60 12.45
CA ARG A 106 -26.71 -15.13 12.88
C ARG A 106 -27.54 -16.28 13.45
N GLU A 107 -27.62 -17.41 12.73
CA GLU A 107 -28.32 -18.61 13.18
C GLU A 107 -27.80 -19.09 14.55
N ALA A 108 -26.48 -19.09 14.74
CA ALA A 108 -25.86 -19.47 16.02
C ALA A 108 -26.19 -18.48 17.14
N LEU A 109 -26.19 -17.17 16.87
CA LEU A 109 -26.55 -16.15 17.86
C LEU A 109 -28.03 -16.19 18.23
N ASP A 110 -28.92 -16.47 17.28
CA ASP A 110 -30.36 -16.63 17.54
C ASP A 110 -30.61 -17.83 18.47
N ARG A 111 -29.97 -18.98 18.20
CA ARG A 111 -30.01 -20.14 19.10
C ARG A 111 -29.42 -19.85 20.48
N LEU A 112 -28.32 -19.10 20.54
CA LEU A 112 -27.71 -18.72 21.82
C LEU A 112 -28.66 -17.84 22.63
N ARG A 113 -29.35 -16.90 21.97
CA ARG A 113 -30.34 -16.02 22.62
C ARG A 113 -31.52 -16.78 23.22
N GLU A 114 -31.98 -17.84 22.55
CA GLU A 114 -33.08 -18.68 23.03
C GLU A 114 -32.69 -19.55 24.23
N THR A 115 -31.41 -19.96 24.30
CA THR A 115 -30.93 -20.90 25.33
C THR A 115 -30.36 -20.19 26.57
N ASP A 116 -29.50 -19.20 26.38
CA ASP A 116 -28.82 -18.46 27.45
C ASP A 116 -28.62 -16.99 27.07
N ILE A 117 -29.42 -16.12 27.69
CA ILE A 117 -29.41 -14.68 27.43
C ILE A 117 -28.09 -14.03 27.92
N ASP A 118 -27.50 -14.51 29.03
CA ASP A 118 -26.30 -13.91 29.63
C ASP A 118 -25.07 -14.17 28.75
N LEU A 119 -24.99 -15.36 28.15
CA LEU A 119 -23.94 -15.69 27.18
C LEU A 119 -24.12 -14.90 25.88
N TRP A 120 -25.35 -14.73 25.42
CA TRP A 120 -25.65 -13.92 24.25
C TRP A 120 -25.22 -12.45 24.45
N GLU A 121 -25.56 -11.85 25.60
CA GLU A 121 -25.16 -10.48 25.92
C GLU A 121 -23.63 -10.31 25.92
N LYS A 122 -22.90 -11.27 26.50
CA LYS A 122 -21.43 -11.28 26.50
C LYS A 122 -20.83 -11.44 25.10
N ALA A 123 -21.44 -12.25 24.25
CA ALA A 123 -20.96 -12.49 22.88
C ALA A 123 -21.16 -11.28 21.96
N VAL A 124 -22.27 -10.55 22.11
CA VAL A 124 -22.58 -9.35 21.33
C VAL A 124 -21.87 -8.11 21.88
N ALA A 125 -21.43 -8.15 23.14
CA ALA A 125 -20.71 -7.04 23.77
C ALA A 125 -19.45 -6.65 22.97
N ARG A 126 -19.34 -5.35 22.65
CA ARG A 126 -18.17 -4.81 21.98
C ARG A 126 -16.96 -4.94 22.91
N PRO A 127 -15.81 -5.46 22.45
CA PRO A 127 -14.61 -5.49 23.27
C PRO A 127 -14.22 -4.07 23.68
N PRO A 128 -13.71 -3.87 24.92
CA PRO A 128 -13.28 -2.55 25.37
C PRO A 128 -12.19 -2.04 24.43
N LYS A 129 -12.35 -0.81 23.93
CA LYS A 129 -11.32 -0.15 23.11
C LYS A 129 -10.12 0.19 23.98
N ILE A 130 -9.16 -0.73 24.08
CA ILE A 130 -7.89 -0.47 24.75
C ILE A 130 -6.93 0.06 23.68
N SER A 131 -6.47 1.31 23.82
CA SER A 131 -5.48 1.86 22.91
C SER A 131 -4.07 1.40 23.33
N ALA A 132 -3.23 1.03 22.35
CA ALA A 132 -1.83 0.70 22.58
C ALA A 132 -1.05 1.82 23.31
N ALA A 133 -1.49 3.08 23.15
CA ALA A 133 -0.94 4.23 23.85
C ALA A 133 -1.12 4.16 25.38
N LYS A 134 -2.23 3.56 25.86
CA LYS A 134 -2.55 3.46 27.30
C LYS A 134 -1.75 2.37 28.01
N VAL A 135 -1.28 1.35 27.28
CA VAL A 135 -0.56 0.18 27.80
C VAL A 135 0.96 0.42 27.91
N GLY A 136 1.47 1.50 27.33
CA GLY A 136 2.90 1.80 27.27
C GLY A 136 3.61 1.00 26.16
N LYS A 137 4.56 1.64 25.46
CA LYS A 137 5.12 1.14 24.19
C LYS A 137 5.74 -0.26 24.28
N ARG A 138 6.44 -0.60 25.36
CA ARG A 138 7.13 -1.89 25.51
C ARG A 138 6.17 -3.05 25.78
N LYS A 139 5.15 -2.84 26.63
CA LYS A 139 4.13 -3.85 26.91
C LYS A 139 3.12 -3.99 25.76
N ALA A 140 2.80 -2.90 25.06
CA ALA A 140 1.92 -2.92 23.90
C ALA A 140 2.51 -3.64 22.67
N GLN A 141 3.84 -3.83 22.64
CA GLN A 141 4.51 -4.60 21.59
C GLN A 141 4.36 -6.12 21.78
N THR A 142 4.25 -6.58 23.03
CA THR A 142 4.19 -8.01 23.36
C THR A 142 2.78 -8.48 23.69
N MET A 143 1.86 -7.60 24.11
CA MET A 143 0.50 -8.00 24.51
C MET A 143 -0.50 -8.11 23.36
N ARG A 144 -1.46 -9.05 23.49
CA ARG A 144 -2.66 -9.15 22.65
C ARG A 144 -3.71 -8.17 23.15
N ILE A 145 -3.84 -7.04 22.46
CA ILE A 145 -4.81 -6.00 22.80
C ILE A 145 -6.20 -6.44 22.31
N PRO A 146 -7.24 -6.48 23.17
CA PRO A 146 -8.58 -6.87 22.77
C PRO A 146 -9.13 -5.92 21.70
N GLY A 147 -9.80 -6.49 20.71
CA GLY A 147 -10.34 -5.74 19.57
C GLY A 147 -9.32 -5.42 18.46
N LEU A 148 -8.06 -5.84 18.59
CA LEU A 148 -7.04 -5.77 17.53
C LEU A 148 -6.58 -7.17 17.13
N PHE A 149 -6.20 -7.34 15.87
CA PHE A 149 -5.56 -8.59 15.43
C PHE A 149 -4.23 -8.80 16.18
N PRO A 150 -3.93 -10.03 16.61
CA PRO A 150 -2.65 -10.35 17.23
C PRO A 150 -1.49 -10.03 16.28
N ARG A 151 -0.42 -9.42 16.81
CA ARG A 151 0.77 -9.08 16.01
C ARG A 151 1.54 -10.30 15.50
N ASP A 152 1.38 -11.44 16.16
CA ASP A 152 1.97 -12.71 15.73
C ASP A 152 1.31 -13.24 14.44
N LEU A 153 0.09 -12.78 14.12
CA LEU A 153 -0.61 -13.14 12.88
C LEU A 153 0.00 -12.32 11.73
N ARG A 154 1.00 -12.91 11.08
CA ARG A 154 1.72 -12.31 9.96
C ARG A 154 0.97 -12.51 8.65
N ALA A 155 1.15 -11.55 7.73
CA ALA A 155 0.74 -11.74 6.35
C ALA A 155 1.54 -12.90 5.71
N PRO A 156 0.91 -13.70 4.83
CA PRO A 156 1.61 -14.72 4.07
C PRO A 156 2.79 -14.15 3.27
N THR A 157 3.88 -14.90 3.19
CA THR A 157 5.05 -14.57 2.36
C THR A 157 5.18 -15.55 1.20
N ASP A 158 5.77 -15.11 0.09
CA ASP A 158 5.92 -15.92 -1.13
C ASP A 158 6.73 -17.21 -0.88
N THR A 159 7.83 -17.10 -0.14
CA THR A 159 8.59 -18.25 0.36
C THR A 159 8.45 -18.39 1.87
N PRO A 160 8.42 -19.63 2.40
CA PRO A 160 8.41 -19.86 3.83
C PRO A 160 9.75 -19.46 4.46
N ARG A 161 9.72 -19.16 5.76
CA ARG A 161 10.95 -18.98 6.55
C ARG A 161 11.59 -20.32 6.88
N ASN A 162 12.87 -20.30 7.24
CA ASN A 162 13.61 -21.47 7.73
C ASN A 162 12.89 -22.18 8.90
N VAL A 163 12.23 -21.42 9.78
CA VAL A 163 11.31 -21.95 10.80
C VAL A 163 9.89 -21.56 10.39
N ILE A 164 9.12 -22.54 9.93
CA ILE A 164 7.77 -22.34 9.40
C ILE A 164 6.77 -22.10 10.54
N TRP A 165 6.90 -22.87 11.62
CA TRP A 165 6.01 -22.83 12.75
C TRP A 165 6.79 -22.89 14.06
N ASN A 166 6.39 -22.09 15.04
CA ASN A 166 6.99 -22.12 16.37
C ASN A 166 6.20 -23.07 17.28
N HIS A 167 6.73 -24.28 17.48
CA HIS A 167 6.12 -25.28 18.37
C HIS A 167 6.28 -24.94 19.87
N ASP A 168 7.30 -24.15 20.22
CA ASP A 168 7.60 -23.74 21.60
C ASP A 168 6.97 -22.38 21.96
N TRP A 169 5.88 -22.00 21.28
CA TRP A 169 5.21 -20.73 21.52
C TRP A 169 4.67 -20.67 22.95
N LYS A 170 4.98 -19.58 23.65
CA LYS A 170 4.47 -19.27 24.99
C LYS A 170 3.66 -17.98 24.93
N ALA A 171 2.53 -17.96 25.64
CA ALA A 171 1.73 -16.75 25.76
C ALA A 171 2.59 -15.62 26.37
N PRO A 172 2.60 -14.42 25.78
CA PRO A 172 3.20 -13.26 26.42
C PRO A 172 2.59 -13.08 27.80
N SER A 173 3.41 -12.98 28.84
CA SER A 173 2.92 -12.67 30.18
C SER A 173 2.18 -11.33 30.17
N GLU A 174 0.96 -11.30 30.71
CA GLU A 174 0.12 -10.10 30.87
C GLU A 174 0.81 -8.98 31.68
#